data_AF-A0A480A3I5-F1
#
_entry.id   AF-A0A480A3I5-F1
#
_cell.length_a   1.000
_cell.length_b   1.000
_cell.length_c   1.000
_cell.angle_alpha   90.00
_cell.angle_beta   90.00
_cell.angle_gamma   90.00
#
_symmetry.space_group_name_H-M   'P 1'
#
loop_
_entity.id
_entity.type
_entity.pdbx_description
1 polymer ?
#
loop_
_entity_poly.entity_id
_entity_poly.type
_entity_poly.pdbx_seq_one_letter_code
_entity_poly.pdbx_strand_id
1 'polypeptide(L)'
;MSTQVESSDPKELISIEVTKEDKEKLEKIALLRGISINEYLLNIALHESQKIENIFITEEVNLSAQDWQIVVSAIDNSPEINPKLKQAIERYQENQK
;
A
#
# COMPACT_ATOMS: atom_id res chain seq x y z
N MET A 1 10.81 -36.86 16.27
CA MET A 1 10.49 -35.67 17.08
C MET A 1 10.48 -34.50 16.12
N SER A 2 9.31 -33.94 15.83
CA SER A 2 9.15 -32.86 14.88
C SER A 2 9.58 -31.55 15.53
N THR A 3 10.63 -30.93 15.01
CA THR A 3 11.10 -29.62 15.45
C THR A 3 10.09 -28.57 15.00
N GLN A 4 9.38 -27.96 15.96
CA GLN A 4 8.59 -26.76 15.72
C GLN A 4 9.56 -25.62 15.38
N VAL A 5 9.40 -25.06 14.19
CA VAL A 5 10.06 -23.82 13.78
C VAL A 5 9.31 -22.70 14.47
N GLU A 6 9.78 -22.29 15.64
CA GLU A 6 9.36 -21.03 16.27
C GLU A 6 9.96 -19.91 15.43
N SER A 7 9.15 -19.21 14.63
CA SER A 7 9.55 -17.99 13.94
C SER A 7 9.81 -16.93 15.01
N SER A 8 11.09 -16.73 15.35
CA SER A 8 11.54 -15.80 16.37
C SER A 8 11.59 -14.36 15.84
N ASP A 9 10.45 -13.86 15.33
CA ASP A 9 10.36 -12.46 14.94
C ASP A 9 10.56 -11.58 16.18
N PRO A 10 11.37 -10.50 16.08
CA PRO A 10 11.60 -9.61 17.21
C PRO A 10 10.27 -8.97 17.63
N LYS A 11 9.90 -9.16 18.90
CA LYS A 11 8.68 -8.56 19.47
C LYS A 11 8.98 -7.15 19.95
N GLU A 12 8.22 -6.18 19.47
CA GLU A 12 8.29 -4.78 19.91
C GLU A 12 7.09 -4.42 20.79
N LEU A 13 7.31 -3.52 21.76
CA LEU A 13 6.28 -3.05 22.69
C LEU A 13 5.86 -1.62 22.32
N ILE A 14 4.56 -1.42 22.13
CA ILE A 14 3.96 -0.13 21.83
C ILE A 14 3.23 0.38 23.08
N SER A 15 3.66 1.55 23.59
CA SER A 15 3.02 2.25 24.72
C SER A 15 2.31 3.50 24.22
N ILE A 16 1.07 3.70 24.65
CA ILE A 16 0.22 4.83 24.22
C ILE A 16 -0.42 5.46 25.45
N GLU A 17 -0.35 6.78 25.56
CA GLU A 17 -1.09 7.55 26.55
C GLU A 17 -2.38 8.07 25.93
N VAL A 18 -3.48 7.91 26.65
CA VAL A 18 -4.82 8.36 26.22
C VAL A 18 -5.49 9.12 27.34
N THR A 19 -6.38 10.04 26.98
CA THR A 19 -7.22 10.71 27.96
C THR A 19 -8.20 9.72 28.59
N LYS A 20 -8.70 10.03 29.78
CA LYS A 20 -9.71 9.20 30.46
C LYS A 20 -10.97 9.06 29.62
N GLU A 21 -11.41 10.13 28.97
CA GLU A 21 -12.62 10.14 28.14
C GLU A 21 -12.47 9.22 26.92
N ASP A 22 -11.32 9.27 26.24
CA ASP A 22 -11.09 8.44 25.05
C ASP A 22 -10.95 6.97 25.43
N LYS A 23 -10.30 6.67 26.56
CA LYS A 23 -10.23 5.32 27.11
C LYS A 23 -11.62 4.75 27.35
N GLU A 24 -12.52 5.48 28.00
CA GLU A 24 -13.89 5.03 28.28
C GLU A 24 -14.68 4.76 26.98
N LYS A 25 -14.51 5.59 25.95
CA LYS A 25 -15.13 5.36 24.63
C LYS A 25 -14.62 4.09 23.98
N LEU A 26 -13.30 3.89 23.97
CA LEU A 26 -12.66 2.71 23.38
C LEU A 26 -13.06 1.43 24.12
N GLU A 27 -13.09 1.46 25.46
CA GLU A 27 -13.52 0.32 26.28
C GLU A 27 -14.97 -0.07 26.01
N LYS A 28 -15.89 0.90 25.90
CA LYS A 28 -17.29 0.63 25.56
C LYS A 28 -17.41 -0.09 24.21
N ILE A 29 -16.67 0.35 23.20
CA ILE A 29 -16.71 -0.27 21.87
C ILE A 29 -16.08 -1.66 21.88
N ALA A 30 -14.95 -1.81 22.57
CA ALA A 30 -14.29 -3.11 22.73
C ALA A 30 -15.22 -4.12 23.43
N LEU A 31 -15.93 -3.67 24.48
CA LEU A 31 -16.93 -4.47 25.19
C LEU A 31 -18.10 -4.88 24.28
N LEU A 32 -18.61 -3.96 23.44
CA LEU A 32 -19.67 -4.27 22.47
C LEU A 32 -19.22 -5.31 21.44
N ARG A 33 -17.92 -5.38 21.14
CA ARG A 33 -17.32 -6.37 20.24
C ARG A 33 -16.88 -7.66 20.94
N GLY A 34 -16.96 -7.71 22.27
CA GLY A 34 -16.51 -8.86 23.06
C GLY A 34 -15.00 -9.08 23.08
N ILE A 35 -14.20 -8.04 22.81
CA ILE A 35 -12.74 -8.10 22.73
C ILE A 35 -12.08 -7.17 23.76
N SER A 36 -10.78 -7.37 24.01
CA SER A 36 -10.02 -6.48 24.88
C SER A 36 -9.73 -5.14 24.20
N ILE A 37 -9.48 -4.08 24.99
CA ILE A 37 -9.12 -2.76 24.43
C ILE A 37 -7.82 -2.80 23.62
N ASN A 38 -6.82 -3.56 24.08
CA ASN A 38 -5.54 -3.68 23.38
C ASN A 38 -5.71 -4.38 22.02
N GLU A 39 -6.51 -5.45 21.98
CA GLU A 39 -6.83 -6.16 20.75
C GLU A 39 -7.64 -5.30 19.79
N TYR A 40 -8.59 -4.52 20.31
CA TYR A 40 -9.34 -3.56 19.51
C TYR A 40 -8.43 -2.50 18.86
N LEU A 41 -7.51 -1.91 19.64
CA LEU A 41 -6.56 -0.91 19.15
C LEU A 41 -5.63 -1.50 18.09
N LEU A 42 -5.10 -2.71 18.34
CA LEU A 42 -4.23 -3.40 17.38
C LEU A 42 -4.97 -3.68 16.06
N ASN A 43 -6.19 -4.19 16.14
CA ASN A 43 -7.00 -4.49 14.96
C ASN A 43 -7.31 -3.23 14.13
N ILE A 44 -7.62 -2.11 14.78
CA ILE A 44 -7.82 -0.84 14.07
C ILE A 44 -6.53 -0.38 13.40
N ALA A 45 -5.42 -0.37 14.13
CA ALA A 45 -4.14 0.10 13.61
C ALA A 45 -3.69 -0.73 12.40
N LEU A 46 -3.81 -2.06 12.47
CA LEU A 46 -3.49 -2.96 11.35
C LEU A 46 -4.42 -2.76 10.16
N HIS A 47 -5.73 -2.61 10.40
CA HIS A 47 -6.70 -2.38 9.34
C HIS A 47 -6.47 -1.06 8.60
N GLU A 48 -6.19 0.03 9.33
CA GLU A 48 -5.85 1.31 8.71
C GLU A 48 -4.50 1.25 7.99
N SER A 49 -3.51 0.55 8.56
CA SER A 49 -2.23 0.31 7.89
C SER A 49 -2.42 -0.43 6.57
N GLN A 50 -3.23 -1.50 6.53
CA GLN A 50 -3.51 -2.27 5.32
C GLN A 50 -4.23 -1.44 4.25
N LYS A 51 -5.16 -0.57 4.64
CA LYS A 51 -5.81 0.35 3.68
C LYS A 51 -4.80 1.29 3.04
N ILE A 52 -3.93 1.87 3.85
CA ILE A 52 -2.90 2.81 3.40
C ILE A 52 -1.85 2.09 2.56
N GLU A 53 -1.42 0.92 3.00
CA GLU A 53 -0.50 0.06 2.27
C GLU A 53 -1.09 -0.36 0.92
N ASN A 54 -2.38 -0.72 0.85
CA ASN A 54 -3.04 -0.98 -0.42
C ASN A 54 -2.99 0.25 -1.35
N ILE A 55 -3.19 1.47 -0.85
CA ILE A 55 -3.08 2.69 -1.66
C ILE A 55 -1.65 2.88 -2.21
N PHE A 56 -0.62 2.55 -1.43
CA PHE A 56 0.78 2.74 -1.82
C PHE A 56 1.37 1.58 -2.64
N ILE A 57 0.92 0.34 -2.40
CA ILE A 57 1.35 -0.87 -3.11
C ILE A 57 0.66 -1.00 -4.45
N THR A 58 -0.53 -0.42 -4.61
CA THR A 58 -1.14 -0.33 -5.93
C THR A 58 -0.37 0.66 -6.79
N GLU A 59 0.65 0.17 -7.49
CA GLU A 59 1.03 0.58 -8.86
C GLU A 59 -0.16 0.39 -9.85
N GLU A 60 -1.41 0.39 -9.36
CA GLU A 60 -2.60 0.24 -10.18
C GLU A 60 -2.90 1.58 -10.81
N VAL A 61 -2.55 1.67 -12.08
CA VAL A 61 -3.07 2.71 -12.96
C VAL A 61 -4.56 2.38 -13.18
N ASN A 62 -5.43 2.97 -12.36
CA ASN A 62 -6.86 2.90 -12.55
C ASN A 62 -7.26 3.76 -13.76
N LEU A 63 -7.32 3.12 -14.94
CA LEU A 63 -7.71 3.77 -16.18
C LEU A 63 -9.24 3.81 -16.31
N SER A 64 -9.77 4.92 -16.80
CA SER A 64 -11.17 4.96 -17.24
C SER A 64 -11.37 4.02 -18.43
N ALA A 65 -12.62 3.63 -18.72
CA ALA A 65 -12.92 2.79 -19.88
C ALA A 65 -12.42 3.39 -21.21
N GLN A 66 -12.38 4.73 -21.30
CA GLN A 66 -11.88 5.44 -22.47
C GLN A 66 -10.35 5.42 -22.54
N ASP A 67 -9.67 5.63 -21.42
CA ASP A 67 -8.20 5.62 -21.37
C ASP A 67 -7.65 4.21 -21.59
N TRP A 68 -8.35 3.17 -21.11
CA TRP A 68 -8.02 1.78 -21.40
C TRP A 68 -8.01 1.47 -22.90
N GLN A 69 -9.00 1.95 -23.64
CA GLN A 69 -9.06 1.78 -25.10
C GLN A 69 -7.89 2.47 -25.81
N ILE A 70 -7.47 3.65 -25.32
CA ILE A 70 -6.31 4.35 -25.86
C ILE A 70 -5.04 3.53 -25.63
N VAL A 71 -4.83 3.02 -24.42
CA VAL A 71 -3.66 2.19 -24.09
C VAL A 71 -3.61 0.91 -24.93
N VAL A 72 -4.73 0.18 -25.00
CA VAL A 72 -4.82 -1.04 -25.82
C VAL A 72 -4.54 -0.73 -27.29
N SER A 73 -5.14 0.33 -27.84
CA SER A 73 -4.91 0.72 -29.23
C SER A 73 -3.45 1.08 -29.53
N ALA A 74 -2.73 1.67 -28.56
CA ALA A 74 -1.32 2.01 -28.69
C ALA A 74 -0.38 0.81 -28.51
N ILE A 75 -0.79 -0.23 -27.79
CA ILE A 75 -0.07 -1.51 -27.71
C ILE A 75 -0.24 -2.28 -29.03
N ASP A 76 -1.48 -2.42 -29.50
CA ASP A 76 -1.80 -3.16 -30.73
C ASP A 76 -1.27 -2.47 -31.99
N ASN A 77 -1.29 -1.13 -32.00
CA ASN A 77 -0.75 -0.31 -33.07
C ASN A 77 0.22 0.71 -32.48
N SER A 78 1.45 0.28 -32.25
CA SER A 78 2.51 1.17 -31.77
C SER A 78 2.71 2.33 -32.75
N PRO A 79 2.51 3.59 -32.31
CA PRO A 79 2.72 4.75 -33.17
C PRO A 79 4.21 4.89 -33.50
N GLU A 80 4.51 5.45 -34.67
CA GLU A 80 5.89 5.75 -35.03
C GLU A 80 6.53 6.73 -34.02
N ILE A 81 7.79 6.48 -33.69
CA ILE A 81 8.57 7.29 -32.77
C ILE A 81 8.63 8.73 -33.31
N ASN A 82 8.13 9.68 -32.53
CA ASN A 82 8.11 11.06 -32.96
C ASN A 82 9.56 11.63 -33.11
N PRO A 83 9.79 12.63 -33.98
CA PRO A 83 11.12 13.17 -34.22
C PRO A 83 11.81 13.74 -32.97
N LYS A 84 11.05 14.28 -32.03
CA LYS A 84 11.58 14.84 -30.77
C LYS A 84 12.12 13.76 -29.84
N LEU A 85 11.42 12.63 -29.74
CA LEU A 85 11.83 11.48 -28.95
C LEU A 85 13.05 10.81 -29.57
N LYS A 86 13.11 10.71 -30.90
CA LYS A 86 14.29 10.24 -31.63
C LYS A 86 15.54 11.09 -31.30
N GLN A 87 15.43 12.42 -31.41
CA GLN A 87 16.52 13.33 -31.06
C GLN A 87 16.93 13.23 -29.57
N ALA A 88 15.98 13.01 -28.67
CA ALA A 88 16.27 12.82 -27.25
C ALA A 88 17.03 11.51 -27.00
N ILE A 89 16.67 10.43 -27.69
CA ILE A 89 17.37 9.14 -27.64
C ILE A 89 18.80 9.27 -28.18
N GLU A 90 18.97 9.91 -29.34
CA GLU A 90 20.29 10.17 -29.95
C GLU A 90 21.21 10.96 -29.01
N ARG A 91 20.69 12.07 -28.43
CA ARG A 91 21.41 12.85 -27.41
C ARG A 91 21.79 12.03 -26.18
N TYR A 92 20.93 11.13 -25.71
CA TYR A 92 21.24 10.31 -24.56
C TYR A 92 22.37 9.31 -24.86
N GLN A 93 22.32 8.67 -26.04
CA GLN A 93 23.34 7.71 -26.48
C GLN A 93 24.71 8.36 -26.72
N GLU A 94 24.74 9.59 -27.23
CA GLU A 94 25.98 10.36 -27.41
C GLU A 94 26.63 10.75 -26.07
N ASN A 95 25.84 11.04 -25.04
CA ASN A 95 26.34 11.40 -23.70
C ASN A 95 26.73 10.19 -22.83
N GLN A 96 26.42 8.97 -23.26
CA GLN A 96 26.75 7.71 -22.55
C GLN A 96 27.96 6.98 -23.18
N LYS A 97 28.57 7.55 -24.24
CA LYS A 97 29.84 7.11 -24.83
C LYS A 97 31.02 7.88 -24.24
#